data_AF-A0A967I4Y1-F1
#
_entry.id   AF-A0A967I4Y1-F1
#
_cell.length_a   1.000
_cell.length_b   1.000
_cell.length_c   1.000
_cell.angle_alpha   90.00
_cell.angle_beta   90.00
_cell.angle_gamma   90.00
#
_symmetry.space_group_name_H-M   'P 1'
#
loop_
_entity.id
_entity.type
_entity.pdbx_description
1 polymer ?
#
loop_
_entity_poly.entity_id
_entity_poly.type
_entity_poly.pdbx_seq_one_letter_code
_entity_poly.pdbx_strand_id
1 'polypeptide(L)'
;KGMSPGVALLVKDGDSDEVITVHLGPSPFVNPNSISLRKGEKVKVKGVWAEIDGKEIFMASKLKKGDYYEYKVRLTKDGTPFWTMSPEELAKERASK
;
A
#
# COMPACT_ATOMS: atom_id res chain seq x y z
N LYS A 1 14.28 18.29 7.07
CA LYS A 1 12.86 18.73 7.06
C LYS A 1 12.14 17.81 6.11
N GLY A 2 11.30 16.95 6.68
CA GLY A 2 11.19 15.55 6.28
C GLY A 2 9.84 15.16 5.72
N MET A 3 9.81 13.93 5.20
CA MET A 3 8.63 13.24 4.70
C MET A 3 7.44 13.39 5.66
N SER A 4 6.26 13.68 5.11
CA SER A 4 5.00 13.67 5.85
C SER A 4 4.81 12.32 6.57
N PRO A 5 4.09 12.28 7.71
CA PRO A 5 3.77 11.03 8.38
C PRO A 5 3.18 10.01 7.40
N GLY A 6 3.77 8.82 7.36
CA GLY A 6 3.34 7.72 6.52
C GLY A 6 2.56 6.69 7.31
N VAL A 7 1.67 5.97 6.61
CA VAL A 7 1.01 4.77 7.10
C VAL A 7 1.74 3.56 6.51
N ALA A 8 2.10 2.64 7.39
CA ALA A 8 2.73 1.38 7.03
C ALA A 8 2.04 0.20 7.71
N LEU A 9 2.14 -0.98 7.10
CA LEU A 9 1.77 -2.26 7.69
C LEU A 9 3.04 -3.04 8.03
N LEU A 10 3.05 -3.65 9.21
CA LEU A 10 4.06 -4.65 9.55
C LEU A 10 3.52 -6.00 9.12
N VAL A 11 4.13 -6.59 8.09
CA VAL A 11 3.71 -7.87 7.53
C VAL A 11 4.79 -8.88 7.83
N LYS A 12 4.43 -9.92 8.58
CA LYS A 12 5.29 -11.08 8.75
C LYS A 12 5.24 -11.89 7.46
N ASP A 13 6.39 -12.20 6.91
CA ASP A 13 6.50 -13.03 5.72
C ASP A 13 5.98 -14.46 6.01
N GLY A 14 5.48 -15.13 4.98
CA GLY A 14 4.88 -16.46 5.13
C GLY A 14 5.92 -17.59 5.16
N ASP A 15 7.06 -17.36 4.50
CA ASP A 15 8.13 -18.32 4.27
C ASP A 15 9.34 -18.06 5.19
N SER A 16 9.41 -16.86 5.78
CA SER A 16 10.42 -16.47 6.77
C SER A 16 9.78 -15.82 8.01
N ASP A 17 10.47 -15.86 9.16
CA ASP A 17 10.04 -15.15 10.37
C ASP A 17 10.29 -13.62 10.31
N GLU A 18 10.72 -13.11 9.15
CA GLU A 18 11.05 -11.70 8.95
C GLU A 18 9.80 -10.82 8.91
N VAL A 19 9.92 -9.63 9.48
CA VAL A 19 8.87 -8.61 9.49
C VAL A 19 9.22 -7.53 8.49
N ILE A 20 8.43 -7.45 7.42
CA ILE A 20 8.60 -6.48 6.35
C ILE A 20 7.77 -5.24 6.67
N THR A 21 8.40 -4.07 6.56
CA THR A 21 7.72 -2.78 6.68
C THR A 21 7.15 -2.39 5.32
N VAL A 22 5.82 -2.44 5.20
CA VAL A 22 5.08 -2.17 3.97
C VAL A 22 4.50 -0.75 3.99
N HIS A 23 5.08 0.17 3.23
CA HIS A 23 4.61 1.56 3.12
C HIS A 23 3.39 1.66 2.20
N LEU A 24 2.28 2.18 2.72
CA LEU A 24 1.06 2.43 1.95
C LEU A 24 1.05 3.83 1.35
N GLY A 25 1.51 4.83 2.10
CA GLY A 25 1.52 6.23 1.66
C GLY A 25 1.30 7.20 2.81
N PRO A 26 1.15 8.50 2.53
CA PRO A 26 0.97 9.52 3.54
C PRO A 26 -0.36 9.38 4.28
N SER A 27 -0.37 9.65 5.60
CA SER A 27 -1.55 9.52 6.47
C SER A 27 -2.81 10.27 6.00
N PRO A 28 -2.73 11.45 5.37
CA PRO A 28 -3.94 12.12 4.86
C PRO A 28 -4.67 11.37 3.74
N PHE A 29 -3.98 10.46 3.03
CA PHE A 29 -4.51 9.78 1.84
C PHE A 29 -4.74 8.29 2.05
N VAL A 30 -4.15 7.72 3.10
CA VAL A 30 -4.36 6.32 3.48
C VAL A 30 -5.31 6.27 4.65
N ASN A 31 -6.47 5.63 4.46
CA ASN A 31 -7.43 5.41 5.53
C ASN A 31 -7.28 3.98 6.08
N PRO A 32 -6.69 3.77 7.27
CA PRO A 32 -6.48 2.44 7.82
C PRO A 32 -7.79 1.67 8.06
N ASN A 33 -8.87 2.38 8.40
CA ASN A 33 -10.19 1.76 8.64
C ASN A 33 -10.80 1.22 7.35
N SER A 34 -10.49 1.85 6.21
CA SER A 34 -10.98 1.36 4.92
C SER A 34 -10.40 0.00 4.57
N ILE A 35 -9.18 -0.29 5.03
CA ILE A 35 -8.36 -1.45 4.66
C ILE A 35 -8.93 -2.77 5.23
N SER A 36 -9.85 -2.74 6.19
CA SER A 36 -10.55 -3.91 6.74
C SER A 36 -9.64 -5.09 7.12
N LEU A 37 -8.37 -4.81 7.46
CA LEU A 37 -7.38 -5.80 7.90
C LEU A 37 -7.32 -5.81 9.43
N ARG A 38 -7.27 -7.00 10.02
CA ARG A 38 -7.02 -7.21 11.45
C ARG A 38 -5.67 -7.88 11.66
N LYS A 39 -5.07 -7.66 12.83
CA LYS A 39 -3.84 -8.36 13.23
C LYS A 39 -4.08 -9.88 13.16
N GLY A 40 -3.14 -10.59 12.52
CA GLY A 40 -3.21 -12.04 12.33
C GLY A 40 -3.91 -12.48 11.03
N GLU A 41 -4.52 -11.56 10.28
CA GLU A 41 -5.08 -11.89 8.97
C GLU A 41 -3.99 -11.95 7.90
N LYS A 42 -4.16 -12.86 6.94
CA LYS A 42 -3.29 -12.97 5.76
C LYS A 42 -3.68 -11.91 4.72
N VAL A 43 -2.67 -11.23 4.18
CA VAL A 43 -2.81 -10.23 3.13
C VAL A 43 -1.80 -10.51 2.02
N LYS A 44 -2.20 -10.34 0.77
CA LYS A 44 -1.29 -10.34 -0.37
C LYS A 44 -0.93 -8.90 -0.70
N VAL A 45 0.33 -8.55 -0.57
CA VAL A 45 0.85 -7.23 -0.91
C VAL A 45 1.48 -7.29 -2.30
N LYS A 46 1.14 -6.35 -3.18
CA LYS A 46 1.86 -6.12 -4.43
C LYS A 46 2.49 -4.74 -4.40
N GLY A 47 3.76 -4.66 -4.78
CA GLY A 47 4.55 -3.45 -4.65
C GLY A 47 5.97 -3.65 -5.17
N VAL A 48 6.86 -2.76 -4.74
CA VAL A 48 8.28 -2.76 -5.11
C VAL A 48 9.14 -2.59 -3.87
N TRP A 49 10.33 -3.20 -3.88
CA TRP A 49 11.37 -2.87 -2.90
C TRP A 49 11.94 -1.49 -3.21
N ALA A 50 12.18 -0.71 -2.17
CA ALA A 50 12.77 0.61 -2.26
C ALA A 50 13.70 0.83 -1.06
N GLU A 51 14.75 1.62 -1.25
CA GLU A 51 15.63 2.04 -0.17
C GLU A 51 15.34 3.51 0.15
N ILE A 52 15.04 3.81 1.42
CA ILE A 52 14.83 5.17 1.92
C ILE A 52 15.68 5.35 3.16
N ASP A 53 16.53 6.37 3.17
CA ASP A 53 17.45 6.68 4.28
C ASP A 53 18.30 5.47 4.71
N GLY A 54 18.76 4.66 3.74
CA GLY A 54 19.55 3.45 3.99
C GLY A 54 18.77 2.28 4.59
N LYS A 55 17.43 2.33 4.57
CA LYS A 55 16.55 1.25 5.02
C LYS A 55 15.79 0.69 3.84
N GLU A 56 15.86 -0.63 3.67
CA GLU A 56 14.96 -1.34 2.75
C GLU A 56 13.53 -1.31 3.28
N ILE A 57 12.63 -0.84 2.43
CA ILE A 57 11.20 -0.80 2.68
C ILE A 57 10.46 -1.41 1.49
N PHE A 58 9.27 -1.95 1.74
CA PHE A 58 8.41 -2.43 0.67
C PHE A 58 7.31 -1.42 0.39
N MET A 59 7.31 -0.81 -0.79
CA MET A 59 6.32 0.19 -1.17
C MET A 59 5.13 -0.49 -1.85
N ALA A 60 3.96 -0.49 -1.21
CA ALA A 60 2.77 -1.15 -1.74
C ALA A 60 2.12 -0.34 -2.88
N SER A 61 1.76 -1.01 -3.97
CA SER A 61 0.84 -0.47 -4.98
C SER A 61 -0.60 -0.87 -4.66
N LYS A 62 -0.79 -2.12 -4.19
CA LYS A 62 -2.09 -2.63 -3.76
C LYS A 62 -2.00 -3.75 -2.75
N LEU A 63 -3.02 -3.85 -1.91
CA LEU A 63 -3.26 -4.92 -0.94
C LEU A 63 -4.46 -5.74 -1.40
N LYS A 64 -4.39 -7.07 -1.25
CA LYS A 64 -5.52 -7.98 -1.45
C LYS A 64 -5.79 -8.77 -0.19
N LYS A 65 -7.04 -8.78 0.26
CA LYS A 65 -7.54 -9.64 1.34
C LYS A 65 -8.52 -10.66 0.73
N GLY A 66 -8.12 -11.93 0.76
CA GLY A 66 -8.84 -12.97 0.02
C GLY A 66 -8.94 -12.64 -1.48
N ASP A 67 -10.06 -13.00 -2.10
CA ASP A 67 -10.26 -12.83 -3.54
C ASP A 67 -11.06 -11.58 -3.90
N TYR A 68 -11.90 -11.08 -2.98
CA TYR A 68 -12.89 -10.04 -3.27
C TYR A 68 -12.46 -8.64 -2.84
N TYR A 69 -11.59 -8.52 -1.84
CA TYR A 69 -11.20 -7.23 -1.30
C TYR A 69 -9.83 -6.83 -1.82
N GLU A 70 -9.77 -5.67 -2.50
CA GLU A 70 -8.53 -5.06 -2.99
C GLU A 70 -8.51 -3.58 -2.64
N TYR A 71 -7.42 -3.15 -2.02
CA TYR A 71 -7.14 -1.77 -1.68
C TYR A 71 -5.95 -1.27 -2.51
N LYS A 72 -6.19 -0.37 -3.46
CA LYS A 72 -5.16 0.23 -4.32
C LYS A 72 -4.77 1.62 -3.78
N VAL A 73 -3.47 1.88 -3.74
CA VAL A 73 -2.89 3.18 -3.33
C VAL A 73 -2.04 3.83 -4.43
N ARG A 74 -1.61 3.05 -5.42
CA ARG A 74 -0.85 3.50 -6.59
C ARG A 74 -1.35 2.80 -7.84
N LEU A 75 -1.11 3.42 -9.01
CA LEU A 75 -1.33 2.78 -10.30
C LEU A 75 -0.43 1.56 -10.42
N THR A 76 -0.98 0.45 -10.90
CA THR A 76 -0.20 -0.78 -11.12
C THR A 76 0.72 -0.67 -12.34
N LYS A 77 0.42 0.25 -13.28
CA LYS A 77 1.18 0.44 -14.52
C LYS A 77 2.55 1.07 -14.27
N ASP A 78 2.63 2.12 -13.45
CA ASP A 78 3.81 2.96 -13.32
C ASP A 78 4.13 3.35 -11.85
N GLY A 79 3.29 2.95 -10.89
CA GLY A 79 3.48 3.30 -9.48
C GLY A 79 3.04 4.71 -9.11
N THR A 80 2.38 5.45 -10.01
CA THR A 80 1.88 6.81 -9.73
C THR A 80 0.95 6.78 -8.52
N PRO A 81 1.21 7.58 -7.47
CA PRO A 81 0.34 7.59 -6.30
C PRO A 81 -1.03 8.19 -6.55
N PHE A 82 -2.06 7.62 -5.92
CA PHE A 82 -3.42 8.11 -6.11
C PHE A 82 -3.63 9.54 -5.61
N TRP A 83 -2.85 9.98 -4.63
CA TRP A 83 -2.93 11.35 -4.11
C TRP A 83 -2.30 12.42 -5.01
N THR A 84 -1.62 12.03 -6.09
CA THR A 84 -1.13 12.97 -7.11
C THR A 84 -2.03 13.01 -8.35
N MET A 85 -3.09 12.19 -8.38
CA MET A 85 -4.03 12.11 -9.49
C MET A 85 -5.24 13.02 -9.25
N SER A 86 -5.87 13.46 -10.34
CA SER A 86 -7.14 14.17 -10.26
C SER A 86 -8.29 13.23 -9.85
N PRO A 87 -9.38 13.77 -9.26
CA PRO A 87 -10.55 12.97 -8.90
C PRO A 87 -11.15 12.18 -10.08
N GLU A 88 -11.12 12.75 -11.30
CA GLU A 88 -11.63 12.12 -12.51
C GLU A 88 -10.80 10.90 -12.94
N GLU A 89 -9.47 11.01 -12.87
CA GLU A 89 -8.56 9.90 -13.19
C GLU A 89 -8.67 8.78 -12.15
N LEU A 90 -8.83 9.13 -10.86
CA LEU A 90 -9.08 8.15 -9.80
C LEU A 90 -10.41 7.41 -10.00
N ALA A 91 -11.46 8.13 -10.39
CA ALA A 91 -12.76 7.52 -10.68
C ALA A 91 -12.64 6.54 -11.86
N LYS A 92 -11.92 6.93 -12.92
CA LYS A 92 -11.67 6.08 -14.08
C LYS A 92 -10.89 4.81 -13.73
N GLU A 93 -9.83 4.91 -12.93
CA GLU A 93 -9.05 3.75 -12.46
C GLU A 93 -9.87 2.82 -11.55
N ARG A 94 -10.74 3.39 -10.70
CA ARG A 94 -11.63 2.60 -9.84
C ARG A 94 -12.77 1.93 -10.61
N ALA A 95 -13.24 2.56 -11.70
CA ALA A 95 -14.28 2.03 -12.57
C ALA A 95 -13.75 0.99 -13.58
N SER A 96 -12.45 1.00 -13.89
CA SER A 96 -11.80 0.04 -14.79
C SER A 96 -11.52 -1.32 -14.14
N LYS A 97 -12.29 -1.70 -13.12
CA LYS A 97 -12.08 -2.89 -12.28
C LYS A 97 -12.91 -4.08 -12.74
#